data_AF-A0A830HD39-F1
#
_entry.id   AF-A0A830HD39-F1
#
_cell.length_a   1.000
_cell.length_b   1.000
_cell.length_c   1.000
_cell.angle_alpha   90.00
_cell.angle_beta   90.00
_cell.angle_gamma   90.00
#
_symmetry.space_group_name_H-M   'P 1'
#
loop_
_entity.id
_entity.type
_entity.pdbx_description
1 polymer ?
#
loop_
_entity_poly.entity_id
_entity_poly.type
_entity_poly.pdbx_seq_one_letter_code
_entity_poly.pdbx_strand_id
1 'polypeptide(L)'
;MFSDSIVYSSPPPPPTPQPADVTARKPQVAKVAMAGAVASSASGLCSALVDTLNDISTNLKKVVSSWLSSVPPSKTTTNAKAASGRLVGASENLSSSPGVDDDTMTMDHTWILSSMRSVSPEVFDAYEPLLKQCALIVPKWRERFCNPQSPAHNKTLWLKLMKRENSTGSNREQVPKMFKEVVECAPVLQAAIDTIQNLPDKQRATVVDLACGKGFLSMFLSEMLPPSKCVGILLADKGWPLKGEEIKQHHISPAHIYGTGCYESWPIPLDIWRRDLKQIREIKAIARRLEERANTEGPTIILGVHLCGLLSIRAVELFNMLGRDAARLMVLKPCCLPPAPNRQEQERVFELGNHTFPMSDVAGEGGRWKKNVWVGPPRTHLRAKFGTWCDHLEKGIVADDISRATENLQTGGGFQNVYLFARNNNKEAAVAAAV
;
A
#
# COMPACT_ATOMS: atom_id res chain seq x y z
N MET A 1 78.50 18.30 -8.48
CA MET A 1 78.05 19.48 -9.26
C MET A 1 76.94 19.00 -10.18
N PHE A 2 75.84 19.77 -10.22
CA PHE A 2 74.51 19.47 -10.81
C PHE A 2 73.58 18.58 -9.95
N SER A 3 72.61 19.25 -9.31
CA SER A 3 71.32 18.68 -8.90
C SER A 3 70.28 19.79 -9.07
N ASP A 4 69.66 19.80 -10.25
CA ASP A 4 68.63 20.77 -10.64
C ASP A 4 67.34 20.54 -9.84
N SER A 5 66.83 21.62 -9.25
CA SER A 5 65.54 21.68 -8.56
C SER A 5 64.51 22.29 -9.50
N ILE A 6 63.63 21.47 -10.07
CA ILE A 6 62.50 21.93 -10.88
C ILE A 6 61.31 22.19 -9.95
N VAL A 7 60.95 23.46 -9.81
CA VAL A 7 59.72 23.92 -9.14
C VAL A 7 58.60 23.96 -10.18
N TYR A 8 57.58 23.13 -10.03
CA TYR A 8 56.36 23.19 -10.83
C TYR A 8 55.40 24.23 -10.23
N SER A 9 55.17 25.33 -10.95
CA SER A 9 54.11 26.30 -10.63
C SER A 9 52.79 25.86 -11.26
N SER A 10 51.73 25.77 -10.46
CA SER A 10 50.37 25.45 -10.94
C SER A 10 49.77 26.63 -11.73
N PRO A 11 49.01 26.37 -12.82
CA PRO A 11 48.35 27.42 -13.59
C PRO A 11 47.16 28.03 -12.81
N PRO A 12 46.82 29.31 -13.06
CA PRO A 12 45.72 29.98 -12.39
C PRO A 12 44.35 29.45 -12.83
N PRO A 13 43.33 29.52 -11.95
CA PRO A 13 41.98 29.07 -12.26
C PRO A 13 41.29 29.98 -13.29
N PRO A 14 40.33 29.44 -14.07
CA PRO A 14 39.59 30.20 -15.08
C PRO A 14 38.62 31.22 -14.45
N PRO A 15 38.29 32.31 -15.18
CA PRO A 15 37.43 33.37 -14.67
C PRO A 15 35.95 32.95 -14.60
N THR A 16 35.29 33.40 -13.53
CA THR A 16 33.87 33.19 -13.24
C THR A 16 32.98 33.99 -14.21
N PRO A 17 31.93 33.41 -14.80
CA PRO A 17 31.02 34.13 -15.70
C PRO A 17 30.13 35.12 -14.94
N GLN A 18 30.01 36.34 -15.45
CA GLN A 18 29.09 37.37 -14.96
C GLN A 18 27.64 37.10 -15.42
N PRO A 19 26.63 37.49 -14.62
CA PRO A 19 25.23 37.31 -14.98
C PRO A 19 24.77 38.32 -16.03
N ALA A 20 24.10 37.83 -17.08
CA ALA A 20 23.50 38.64 -18.12
C ALA A 20 22.23 39.34 -17.62
N ASP A 21 22.17 40.65 -17.87
CA ASP A 21 21.06 41.56 -17.61
C ASP A 21 19.90 41.30 -18.60
N VAL A 22 18.74 40.86 -18.08
CA VAL A 22 17.53 40.61 -18.87
C VAL A 22 16.50 41.68 -18.52
N THR A 23 16.51 42.77 -19.30
CA THR A 23 15.43 43.76 -19.30
C THR A 23 14.40 43.44 -20.40
N ALA A 24 13.15 43.72 -20.05
CA ALA A 24 11.92 43.25 -20.68
C ALA A 24 11.72 43.61 -22.16
N ARG A 25 11.18 42.65 -22.94
CA ARG A 25 10.38 42.92 -24.15
C ARG A 25 9.08 42.12 -24.11
N LYS A 26 7.95 42.84 -24.12
CA LYS A 26 6.59 42.30 -24.28
C LYS A 26 6.39 41.80 -25.72
N PRO A 27 5.74 40.64 -25.94
CA PRO A 27 5.29 40.26 -27.28
C PRO A 27 3.92 40.87 -27.61
N GLN A 28 3.82 41.41 -28.83
CA GLN A 28 2.59 41.87 -29.45
C GLN A 28 1.69 40.70 -29.86
N VAL A 29 0.39 40.92 -29.71
CA VAL A 29 -0.71 40.02 -30.07
C VAL A 29 -0.97 40.08 -31.58
N ALA A 30 -0.88 38.93 -32.26
CA ALA A 30 -1.43 38.75 -33.61
C ALA A 30 -2.72 37.92 -33.52
N LYS A 31 -3.86 38.55 -33.82
CA LYS A 31 -5.16 37.88 -34.03
C LYS A 31 -5.17 37.28 -35.43
N VAL A 32 -5.37 35.96 -35.53
CA VAL A 32 -5.80 35.30 -36.77
C VAL A 32 -7.08 34.52 -36.47
N ALA A 33 -8.13 34.87 -37.22
CA ALA A 33 -9.44 34.24 -37.17
C ALA A 33 -9.41 32.92 -37.95
N MET A 34 -9.81 31.83 -37.32
CA MET A 34 -10.29 30.58 -37.95
C MET A 34 -11.19 29.86 -36.94
N ALA A 35 -12.46 30.28 -36.87
CA ALA A 35 -13.51 29.59 -36.13
C ALA A 35 -14.74 29.51 -37.04
N GLY A 36 -14.96 28.34 -37.64
CA GLY A 36 -16.12 28.14 -38.52
C GLY A 36 -16.01 26.92 -39.44
N ALA A 37 -15.66 25.74 -38.89
CA ALA A 37 -15.80 24.48 -39.63
C ALA A 37 -15.77 23.20 -38.75
N VAL A 38 -15.27 23.27 -37.51
CA VAL A 38 -15.04 22.06 -36.67
C VAL A 38 -16.15 21.82 -35.63
N ALA A 39 -17.05 22.78 -35.40
CA ALA A 39 -18.09 22.68 -34.37
C ALA A 39 -19.32 21.85 -34.79
N SER A 40 -19.53 21.61 -36.09
CA SER A 40 -20.69 20.86 -36.60
C SER A 40 -20.46 19.34 -36.68
N SER A 41 -19.21 18.86 -36.67
CA SER A 41 -18.91 17.41 -36.70
C SER A 41 -18.82 16.78 -35.30
N ALA A 42 -18.45 17.55 -34.28
CA ALA A 42 -18.34 17.06 -32.90
C ALA A 42 -19.70 16.85 -32.22
N SER A 43 -20.72 17.67 -32.55
CA SER A 43 -22.06 17.55 -31.98
C SER A 43 -22.82 16.32 -32.51
N GLY A 44 -22.64 15.96 -33.78
CA GLY A 44 -23.25 14.77 -34.39
C GLY A 44 -22.70 13.46 -33.83
N LEU A 45 -21.39 13.40 -33.56
CA LEU A 45 -20.74 12.22 -32.96
C LEU A 45 -21.17 12.00 -31.50
N CYS A 46 -21.37 13.06 -30.71
CA CYS A 46 -21.89 12.92 -29.35
C CYS A 46 -23.35 12.42 -29.30
N SER A 47 -24.22 12.87 -30.22
CA SER A 47 -25.61 12.40 -30.29
C SER A 47 -25.69 10.91 -30.57
N ALA A 48 -24.99 10.43 -31.60
CA ALA A 48 -25.02 9.03 -32.00
C ALA A 48 -24.50 8.08 -30.91
N LEU A 49 -23.52 8.54 -30.12
CA LEU A 49 -22.97 7.76 -29.00
C LEU A 49 -23.96 7.67 -27.83
N VAL A 50 -24.68 8.75 -27.54
CA VAL A 50 -25.74 8.76 -26.51
C VAL A 50 -26.90 7.85 -26.91
N ASP A 51 -27.32 7.89 -28.18
CA ASP A 51 -28.41 7.04 -28.68
C ASP A 51 -28.03 5.56 -28.62
N THR A 52 -26.78 5.21 -29.00
CA THR A 52 -26.26 3.84 -28.90
C THR A 52 -26.23 3.33 -27.45
N LEU A 53 -25.83 4.17 -26.50
CA LEU A 53 -25.80 3.81 -25.08
C LEU A 53 -27.22 3.61 -24.49
N ASN A 54 -28.19 4.40 -24.94
CA ASN A 54 -29.59 4.27 -24.53
C ASN A 54 -30.22 2.98 -25.07
N ASP A 55 -29.90 2.58 -26.30
CA ASP A 55 -30.36 1.32 -26.89
C ASP A 55 -29.77 0.10 -26.17
N ILE A 56 -28.48 0.14 -25.82
CA ILE A 56 -27.83 -0.91 -25.02
C ILE A 56 -28.51 -1.04 -23.65
N SER A 57 -28.78 0.08 -22.98
CA SER A 57 -29.46 0.10 -21.67
C SER A 57 -30.87 -0.50 -21.75
N THR A 58 -31.61 -0.16 -22.79
CA THR A 58 -32.98 -0.65 -23.00
C THR A 58 -33.01 -2.15 -23.28
N ASN A 59 -32.05 -2.66 -24.08
CA ASN A 59 -31.94 -4.08 -24.37
C ASN A 59 -31.52 -4.90 -23.15
N LEU A 60 -30.60 -4.39 -22.32
CA LEU A 60 -30.23 -5.02 -21.05
C LEU A 60 -31.42 -5.16 -20.10
N LYS A 61 -32.25 -4.12 -19.97
CA LYS A 61 -33.47 -4.17 -19.14
C LYS A 61 -34.46 -5.24 -19.63
N LYS A 62 -34.63 -5.40 -20.94
CA LYS A 62 -35.50 -6.44 -21.52
C LYS A 62 -34.97 -7.85 -21.22
N VAL A 63 -33.66 -8.07 -21.33
CA VAL A 63 -33.03 -9.37 -21.03
C VAL A 63 -33.20 -9.72 -19.56
N VAL A 64 -32.93 -8.77 -18.64
CA VAL A 64 -33.08 -8.99 -17.20
C VAL A 64 -34.54 -9.27 -16.82
N SER A 65 -35.49 -8.53 -17.40
CA SER A 65 -36.92 -8.77 -17.16
C SER A 65 -37.36 -10.15 -17.66
N SER A 66 -36.89 -10.57 -18.85
CA SER A 66 -37.19 -11.90 -19.39
C SER A 66 -36.61 -13.02 -18.51
N TRP A 67 -35.44 -12.79 -17.92
CA TRP A 67 -34.79 -13.77 -17.06
C TRP A 67 -35.52 -13.91 -15.72
N LEU A 68 -35.91 -12.80 -15.10
CA LEU A 68 -36.66 -12.79 -13.84
C LEU A 68 -38.04 -13.44 -13.95
N SER A 69 -38.70 -13.34 -15.11
CA SER A 69 -39.98 -14.00 -15.37
C SER A 69 -39.89 -15.51 -15.60
N SER A 70 -38.68 -16.06 -15.77
CA SER A 70 -38.46 -17.49 -16.09
C SER A 70 -38.08 -18.36 -14.89
N VAL A 71 -38.01 -17.80 -13.67
CA VAL A 71 -37.66 -18.54 -12.45
C VAL A 71 -38.94 -18.98 -11.72
N PRO A 72 -39.25 -20.29 -11.63
CA PRO A 72 -40.40 -20.76 -10.86
C PRO A 72 -40.13 -20.66 -9.34
N PRO A 73 -41.15 -20.34 -8.52
CA PRO A 73 -40.98 -20.23 -7.08
C PRO A 73 -40.76 -21.60 -6.43
N SER A 74 -39.66 -21.77 -5.68
CA SER A 74 -39.37 -23.01 -4.96
C SER A 74 -40.25 -23.15 -3.71
N LYS A 75 -40.93 -24.29 -3.57
CA LYS A 75 -41.70 -24.67 -2.38
C LYS A 75 -40.75 -25.12 -1.26
N THR A 76 -40.82 -24.46 -0.11
CA THR A 76 -40.17 -24.86 1.14
C THR A 76 -40.98 -25.94 1.85
N THR A 77 -40.40 -27.11 2.07
CA THR A 77 -40.93 -28.13 3.00
C THR A 77 -40.05 -28.19 4.25
N THR A 78 -40.63 -27.83 5.38
CA THR A 78 -40.13 -28.09 6.74
C THR A 78 -40.22 -29.58 7.05
N ASN A 79 -39.15 -30.14 7.63
CA ASN A 79 -39.30 -31.31 8.51
C ASN A 79 -38.19 -31.33 9.57
N ALA A 80 -38.64 -31.42 10.82
CA ALA A 80 -37.84 -31.66 12.01
C ALA A 80 -37.89 -33.14 12.38
N LYS A 81 -36.76 -33.75 12.76
CA LYS A 81 -36.69 -34.64 13.94
C LYS A 81 -35.24 -35.05 14.26
N ALA A 82 -35.06 -35.25 15.57
CA ALA A 82 -33.84 -35.48 16.30
C ALA A 82 -33.24 -36.89 16.13
N ALA A 83 -31.93 -37.00 16.38
CA ALA A 83 -31.37 -38.17 17.06
C ALA A 83 -30.09 -37.78 17.82
N SER A 84 -30.05 -38.27 19.06
CA SER A 84 -29.07 -38.07 20.12
C SER A 84 -27.77 -38.83 19.88
N GLY A 85 -26.65 -38.26 20.32
CA GLY A 85 -25.33 -38.92 20.31
C GLY A 85 -24.30 -38.12 21.10
N ARG A 86 -24.28 -38.34 22.42
CA ARG A 86 -23.41 -37.70 23.42
C ARG A 86 -21.99 -38.28 23.33
N LEU A 87 -20.97 -37.45 23.10
CA LEU A 87 -19.60 -37.71 23.53
C LEU A 87 -18.96 -36.42 24.07
N VAL A 88 -18.50 -36.56 25.32
CA VAL A 88 -17.70 -35.68 26.18
C VAL A 88 -16.34 -35.44 25.52
N GLY A 89 -15.63 -34.31 25.60
CA GLY A 89 -15.80 -33.03 26.26
C GLY A 89 -14.51 -32.22 26.06
N ALA A 90 -14.62 -30.92 25.86
CA ALA A 90 -13.56 -29.94 26.12
C ALA A 90 -14.26 -28.59 26.34
N SER A 91 -14.35 -28.20 27.60
CA SER A 91 -14.98 -26.96 28.05
C SER A 91 -14.08 -25.79 27.68
N GLU A 92 -14.44 -25.06 26.62
CA GLU A 92 -13.99 -23.68 26.43
C GLU A 92 -15.10 -22.75 26.92
N ASN A 93 -14.77 -21.90 27.88
CA ASN A 93 -15.63 -20.84 28.39
C ASN A 93 -15.96 -19.84 27.27
N LEU A 94 -17.07 -20.08 26.56
CA LEU A 94 -17.74 -19.10 25.71
C LEU A 94 -18.43 -18.06 26.59
N SER A 95 -17.78 -16.92 26.83
CA SER A 95 -18.51 -15.69 27.13
C SER A 95 -19.17 -15.21 25.83
N SER A 96 -20.46 -15.48 25.69
CA SER A 96 -21.34 -15.00 24.64
C SER A 96 -21.33 -13.48 24.58
N SER A 97 -20.58 -12.92 23.63
CA SER A 97 -20.84 -11.56 23.15
C SER A 97 -21.99 -11.63 22.14
N PRO A 98 -22.94 -10.67 22.15
CA PRO A 98 -24.15 -10.75 21.35
C PRO A 98 -23.81 -10.81 19.85
N GLY A 99 -24.52 -11.69 19.16
CA GLY A 99 -24.33 -12.04 17.75
C GLY A 99 -24.44 -10.83 16.84
N VAL A 100 -23.47 -10.74 15.92
CA VAL A 100 -23.63 -9.97 14.70
C VAL A 100 -24.18 -10.95 13.67
N ASP A 101 -25.49 -10.94 13.46
CA ASP A 101 -26.11 -11.60 12.31
C ASP A 101 -25.71 -10.81 11.04
N ASP A 102 -24.48 -11.05 10.57
CA ASP A 102 -23.83 -10.38 9.42
C ASP A 102 -24.36 -10.88 8.05
N ASP A 103 -25.32 -11.82 8.05
CA ASP A 103 -25.91 -12.38 6.82
C ASP A 103 -26.82 -11.42 6.07
N THR A 104 -27.19 -10.29 6.66
CA THR A 104 -28.09 -9.29 6.07
C THR A 104 -27.38 -8.04 5.55
N MET A 105 -26.06 -7.91 5.74
CA MET A 105 -25.32 -6.77 5.19
C MET A 105 -25.26 -6.88 3.67
N THR A 106 -26.13 -6.12 2.99
CA THR A 106 -25.96 -5.79 1.58
C THR A 106 -24.72 -4.91 1.47
N MET A 107 -23.56 -5.53 1.21
CA MET A 107 -22.33 -4.83 0.83
C MET A 107 -22.45 -4.33 -0.60
N ASP A 108 -23.44 -3.49 -0.85
CA ASP A 108 -23.54 -2.83 -2.13
C ASP A 108 -22.38 -1.83 -2.30
N HIS A 109 -22.12 -1.49 -3.56
CA HIS A 109 -21.01 -0.65 -3.93
C HIS A 109 -21.08 0.74 -3.28
N THR A 110 -22.29 1.29 -3.09
CA THR A 110 -22.52 2.60 -2.48
C THR A 110 -22.12 2.60 -1.01
N TRP A 111 -22.49 1.56 -0.27
CA TRP A 111 -22.10 1.42 1.14
C TRP A 111 -20.58 1.30 1.31
N ILE A 112 -19.91 0.54 0.43
CA ILE A 112 -18.45 0.37 0.47
C ILE A 112 -17.76 1.72 0.27
N LEU A 113 -18.15 2.48 -0.76
CA LEU A 113 -17.58 3.81 -1.02
C LEU A 113 -17.85 4.78 0.12
N SER A 114 -19.08 4.83 0.63
CA SER A 114 -19.43 5.67 1.77
C SER A 114 -18.59 5.34 3.01
N SER A 115 -18.36 4.04 3.26
CA SER A 115 -17.54 3.57 4.38
C SER A 115 -16.06 3.92 4.22
N MET A 116 -15.51 3.87 3.01
CA MET A 116 -14.14 4.31 2.74
C MET A 116 -14.03 5.84 2.88
N ARG A 117 -14.99 6.60 2.34
CA ARG A 117 -15.01 8.06 2.44
C ARG A 117 -15.15 8.55 3.88
N SER A 118 -15.89 7.84 4.73
CA SER A 118 -16.01 8.19 6.16
C SER A 118 -14.73 7.96 6.98
N VAL A 119 -13.77 7.18 6.47
CA VAL A 119 -12.43 7.03 7.09
C VAL A 119 -11.65 8.34 6.99
N SER A 120 -11.52 8.87 5.78
CA SER A 120 -10.90 10.18 5.49
C SER A 120 -11.47 10.69 4.16
N PRO A 121 -12.37 11.70 4.19
CA PRO A 121 -12.92 12.27 2.97
C PRO A 121 -11.86 12.88 2.07
N GLU A 122 -10.83 13.50 2.68
CA GLU A 122 -9.74 14.18 1.97
C GLU A 122 -8.90 13.19 1.15
N VAL A 123 -8.48 12.08 1.75
CA VAL A 123 -7.75 11.03 1.02
C VAL A 123 -8.67 10.31 0.04
N PHE A 124 -9.93 10.09 0.41
CA PHE A 124 -10.87 9.47 -0.51
C PHE A 124 -11.04 10.29 -1.78
N ASP A 125 -11.24 11.61 -1.65
CA ASP A 125 -11.44 12.49 -2.79
C ASP A 125 -10.15 12.63 -3.63
N ALA A 126 -8.96 12.65 -2.99
CA ALA A 126 -7.68 12.69 -3.69
C ALA A 126 -7.36 11.40 -4.48
N TYR A 127 -7.81 10.25 -4.00
CA TYR A 127 -7.57 8.93 -4.60
C TYR A 127 -8.87 8.25 -5.05
N GLU A 128 -9.89 9.03 -5.42
CA GLU A 128 -11.24 8.53 -5.69
C GLU A 128 -11.26 7.45 -6.80
N PRO A 129 -10.58 7.63 -7.96
CA PRO A 129 -10.59 6.61 -9.01
C PRO A 129 -10.01 5.27 -8.53
N LEU A 130 -8.92 5.33 -7.75
CA LEU A 130 -8.27 4.16 -7.18
C LEU A 130 -9.18 3.44 -6.18
N LEU A 131 -9.77 4.19 -5.24
CA LEU A 131 -10.62 3.62 -4.19
C LEU A 131 -11.94 3.09 -4.74
N LYS A 132 -12.45 3.66 -5.84
CA LYS A 132 -13.54 3.07 -6.62
C LYS A 132 -13.17 1.70 -7.20
N GLN A 133 -11.95 1.53 -7.72
CA GLN A 133 -11.49 0.22 -8.17
C GLN A 133 -11.37 -0.77 -7.00
N CYS A 134 -10.85 -0.34 -5.85
CA CYS A 134 -10.83 -1.17 -4.63
C CYS A 134 -12.25 -1.60 -4.22
N ALA A 135 -13.23 -0.70 -4.28
CA ALA A 135 -14.62 -1.02 -3.94
C ALA A 135 -15.24 -2.09 -4.84
N LEU A 136 -14.83 -2.17 -6.12
CA LEU A 136 -15.27 -3.22 -7.05
C LEU A 136 -14.63 -4.59 -6.78
N ILE A 137 -13.49 -4.63 -6.09
CA ILE A 137 -12.78 -5.88 -5.74
C ILE A 137 -13.43 -6.56 -4.54
N VAL A 138 -13.89 -5.78 -3.56
CA VAL A 138 -14.41 -6.30 -2.29
C VAL A 138 -15.56 -7.31 -2.47
N PRO A 139 -16.57 -7.08 -3.35
CA PRO A 139 -17.59 -8.09 -3.65
C PRO A 139 -17.02 -9.40 -4.21
N LYS A 140 -15.95 -9.35 -5.01
CA LYS A 140 -15.29 -10.56 -5.53
C LYS A 140 -14.67 -11.39 -4.42
N TRP A 141 -14.07 -10.74 -3.42
CA TRP A 141 -13.55 -11.43 -2.25
C TRP A 141 -14.66 -11.99 -1.37
N ARG A 142 -15.76 -11.24 -1.18
CA ARG A 142 -16.94 -11.77 -0.50
C ARG A 142 -17.44 -13.02 -1.19
N GLU A 143 -17.58 -13.00 -2.51
CA GLU A 143 -17.98 -14.18 -3.29
C GLU A 143 -16.99 -15.33 -3.09
N ARG A 144 -15.69 -15.07 -3.23
CA ARG A 144 -14.62 -16.06 -3.04
C ARG A 144 -14.68 -16.76 -1.68
N PHE A 145 -14.91 -16.02 -0.59
CA PHE A 145 -14.86 -16.57 0.77
C PHE A 145 -16.23 -16.99 1.32
N CYS A 146 -17.34 -16.43 0.84
CA CYS A 146 -18.66 -16.72 1.37
C CYS A 146 -19.49 -17.67 0.50
N ASN A 147 -19.20 -17.80 -0.80
CA ASN A 147 -19.91 -18.75 -1.65
C ASN A 147 -19.55 -20.19 -1.24
N PRO A 148 -20.50 -21.05 -0.82
CA PRO A 148 -20.24 -22.45 -0.45
C PRO A 148 -19.70 -23.33 -1.60
N GLN A 149 -19.90 -22.92 -2.85
CA GLN A 149 -19.37 -23.59 -4.03
C GLN A 149 -17.95 -23.12 -4.39
N SER A 150 -17.45 -22.05 -3.78
CA SER A 150 -16.07 -21.61 -3.97
C SER A 150 -15.10 -22.61 -3.33
N PRO A 151 -14.04 -23.04 -4.02
CA PRO A 151 -12.97 -23.83 -3.42
C PRO A 151 -12.30 -23.14 -2.22
N ALA A 152 -12.36 -21.79 -2.19
CA ALA A 152 -11.85 -20.92 -1.13
C ALA A 152 -12.88 -20.60 -0.04
N HIS A 153 -14.03 -21.28 0.00
CA HIS A 153 -15.08 -21.03 0.95
C HIS A 153 -14.56 -21.06 2.40
N ASN A 154 -14.64 -19.91 3.08
CA ASN A 154 -14.31 -19.75 4.48
C ASN A 154 -15.01 -18.51 5.05
N LYS A 155 -16.33 -18.62 5.27
CA LYS A 155 -17.14 -17.52 5.80
C LYS A 155 -16.59 -16.96 7.12
N THR A 156 -16.12 -17.82 8.02
CA THR A 156 -15.53 -17.39 9.31
C THR A 156 -14.29 -16.52 9.12
N LEU A 157 -13.45 -16.82 8.13
CA LEU A 157 -12.29 -16.00 7.79
C LEU A 157 -12.71 -14.64 7.23
N TRP A 158 -13.69 -14.61 6.33
CA TRP A 158 -14.25 -13.37 5.81
C TRP A 158 -14.70 -12.42 6.92
N LEU A 159 -15.51 -12.94 7.86
CA LEU A 159 -15.98 -12.18 9.02
C LEU A 159 -14.81 -11.62 9.86
N LYS A 160 -13.71 -12.37 9.98
CA LYS A 160 -12.49 -11.90 10.69
C LYS A 160 -11.70 -10.85 9.91
N LEU A 161 -11.74 -10.84 8.58
CA LEU A 161 -11.14 -9.80 7.74
C LEU A 161 -11.96 -8.51 7.78
N MET A 162 -13.29 -8.66 7.75
CA MET A 162 -14.27 -7.56 7.77
C MET A 162 -14.62 -7.05 9.17
N LYS A 163 -14.04 -7.66 10.22
CA LYS A 163 -14.30 -7.28 11.61
C LYS A 163 -14.19 -5.77 11.79
N ARG A 164 -15.28 -5.17 12.26
CA ARG A 164 -15.34 -3.75 12.61
C ARG A 164 -14.47 -3.49 13.82
N GLU A 165 -13.72 -2.40 13.80
CA GLU A 165 -12.93 -1.95 14.94
C GLU A 165 -13.43 -0.59 15.41
N ASN A 166 -13.64 -0.45 16.72
CA ASN A 166 -13.91 0.84 17.34
C ASN A 166 -12.79 1.82 16.95
N SER A 167 -13.16 2.86 16.22
CA SER A 167 -12.30 4.01 16.00
C SER A 167 -12.06 4.67 17.35
N THR A 168 -10.83 5.04 17.66
CA THR A 168 -10.54 5.87 18.84
C THR A 168 -11.21 7.22 18.69
N GLY A 169 -12.32 7.39 19.39
CA GLY A 169 -13.18 8.56 19.33
C GLY A 169 -14.63 8.11 19.45
N SER A 170 -15.28 8.50 20.54
CA SER A 170 -16.59 8.02 21.01
C SER A 170 -17.79 8.23 20.06
N ASN A 171 -17.59 8.70 18.83
CA ASN A 171 -18.65 9.02 17.86
C ASN A 171 -18.34 8.66 16.40
N ARG A 172 -17.26 7.92 16.10
CA ARG A 172 -16.99 7.50 14.71
C ARG A 172 -17.69 6.18 14.40
N GLU A 173 -18.43 6.14 13.29
CA GLU A 173 -19.07 4.96 12.73
C GLU A 173 -18.08 3.78 12.69
N GLN A 174 -18.58 2.60 13.07
CA GLN A 174 -17.77 1.38 13.09
C GLN A 174 -17.56 0.88 11.66
N VAL A 175 -16.48 1.35 11.02
CA VAL A 175 -16.09 0.86 9.69
C VAL A 175 -15.21 -0.40 9.79
N PRO A 176 -15.33 -1.36 8.84
CA PRO A 176 -14.46 -2.51 8.74
C PRO A 176 -12.97 -2.13 8.75
N LYS A 177 -12.15 -2.93 9.44
CA LYS A 177 -10.69 -2.70 9.50
C LYS A 177 -10.08 -2.57 8.11
N MET A 178 -10.43 -3.47 7.19
CA MET A 178 -9.94 -3.47 5.81
C MET A 178 -10.11 -2.11 5.10
N PHE A 179 -11.22 -1.39 5.36
CA PHE A 179 -11.46 -0.09 4.74
C PHE A 179 -10.57 1.01 5.32
N LYS A 180 -10.27 0.94 6.62
CA LYS A 180 -9.27 1.84 7.22
C LYS A 180 -7.90 1.61 6.58
N GLU A 181 -7.52 0.35 6.47
CA GLU A 181 -6.22 -0.06 5.93
C GLU A 181 -6.07 0.33 4.45
N VAL A 182 -7.08 0.11 3.59
CA VAL A 182 -6.97 0.44 2.16
C VAL A 182 -6.93 1.94 1.90
N VAL A 183 -7.71 2.74 2.63
CA VAL A 183 -7.67 4.22 2.53
C VAL A 183 -6.31 4.74 2.99
N GLU A 184 -5.77 4.17 4.07
CA GLU A 184 -4.41 4.46 4.53
C GLU A 184 -3.31 4.01 3.55
N CYS A 185 -3.56 2.96 2.77
CA CYS A 185 -2.63 2.49 1.75
C CYS A 185 -2.76 3.22 0.41
N ALA A 186 -3.74 4.11 0.20
CA ALA A 186 -4.06 4.68 -1.11
C ALA A 186 -2.84 5.33 -1.82
N PRO A 187 -2.01 6.16 -1.17
CA PRO A 187 -0.81 6.72 -1.82
C PRO A 187 0.21 5.66 -2.22
N VAL A 188 0.34 4.59 -1.42
CA VAL A 188 1.26 3.48 -1.65
C VAL A 188 0.78 2.60 -2.81
N LEU A 189 -0.52 2.30 -2.82
CA LEU A 189 -1.20 1.59 -3.91
C LEU A 189 -1.02 2.33 -5.24
N GLN A 190 -1.32 3.62 -5.27
CA GLN A 190 -1.22 4.44 -6.48
C GLN A 190 0.21 4.42 -7.03
N ALA A 191 1.21 4.71 -6.19
CA ALA A 191 2.60 4.77 -6.63
C ALA A 191 3.12 3.41 -7.13
N ALA A 192 2.71 2.30 -6.50
CA ALA A 192 3.05 0.95 -6.96
C ALA A 192 2.41 0.62 -8.31
N ILE A 193 1.12 0.93 -8.48
CA ILE A 193 0.37 0.72 -9.73
C ILE A 193 1.01 1.53 -10.86
N ASP A 194 1.20 2.83 -10.65
CA ASP A 194 1.79 3.72 -11.66
C ASP A 194 3.18 3.23 -12.06
N THR A 195 4.01 2.83 -11.09
CA THR A 195 5.37 2.37 -11.39
C THR A 195 5.37 1.07 -12.19
N ILE A 196 4.52 0.10 -11.83
CA ILE A 196 4.49 -1.21 -12.49
C ILE A 196 3.84 -1.13 -13.87
N GLN A 197 2.78 -0.33 -14.03
CA GLN A 197 2.14 -0.12 -15.32
C GLN A 197 3.06 0.57 -16.32
N ASN A 198 3.90 1.50 -15.84
CA ASN A 198 4.87 2.22 -16.65
C ASN A 198 6.23 1.50 -16.81
N LEU A 199 6.36 0.25 -16.35
CA LEU A 199 7.54 -0.54 -16.67
C LEU A 199 7.64 -0.73 -18.20
N PRO A 200 8.86 -0.69 -18.78
CA PRO A 200 9.11 -1.07 -20.16
C PRO A 200 8.44 -2.38 -20.57
N ASP A 201 8.13 -2.51 -21.86
CA ASP A 201 7.57 -3.74 -22.40
C ASP A 201 8.48 -4.94 -22.14
N LYS A 202 7.85 -6.06 -21.78
CA LYS A 202 8.51 -7.32 -21.37
C LYS A 202 9.29 -7.26 -20.05
N GLN A 203 9.44 -6.08 -19.42
CA GLN A 203 9.97 -5.99 -18.06
C GLN A 203 8.88 -6.33 -17.04
N ARG A 204 9.28 -7.05 -15.98
CA ARG A 204 8.44 -7.39 -14.83
C ARG A 204 9.13 -6.90 -13.55
N ALA A 205 8.38 -6.83 -12.46
CA ALA A 205 8.90 -6.49 -11.15
C ALA A 205 8.39 -7.43 -10.06
N THR A 206 9.20 -7.56 -9.01
CA THR A 206 8.79 -8.20 -7.74
C THR A 206 8.36 -7.12 -6.75
N VAL A 207 7.21 -7.31 -6.10
CA VAL A 207 6.77 -6.41 -5.02
C VAL A 207 7.08 -7.04 -3.67
N VAL A 208 7.53 -6.22 -2.72
CA VAL A 208 7.76 -6.62 -1.33
C VAL A 208 6.97 -5.71 -0.41
N ASP A 209 6.04 -6.28 0.34
CA ASP A 209 5.21 -5.59 1.33
C ASP A 209 5.77 -5.87 2.74
N LEU A 210 6.50 -4.90 3.29
CA LEU A 210 7.16 -4.97 4.58
C LEU A 210 6.19 -4.60 5.71
N ALA A 211 6.20 -5.39 6.79
CA ALA A 211 5.25 -5.26 7.90
C ALA A 211 3.79 -5.33 7.43
N CYS A 212 3.54 -6.19 6.44
CA CYS A 212 2.27 -6.31 5.74
C CYS A 212 1.08 -6.69 6.62
N GLY A 213 1.30 -7.18 7.85
CA GLY A 213 0.24 -7.64 8.74
C GLY A 213 -0.62 -8.70 8.07
N LYS A 214 -1.93 -8.42 7.90
CA LYS A 214 -2.84 -9.34 7.21
C LYS A 214 -2.69 -9.34 5.68
N GLY A 215 -1.89 -8.45 5.10
CA GLY A 215 -1.61 -8.41 3.67
C GLY A 215 -2.68 -7.72 2.82
N PHE A 216 -3.51 -6.83 3.38
CA PHE A 216 -4.56 -6.16 2.61
C PHE A 216 -4.01 -5.35 1.42
N LEU A 217 -2.91 -4.61 1.61
CA LEU A 217 -2.21 -3.91 0.53
C LEU A 217 -1.84 -4.88 -0.59
N SER A 218 -1.13 -5.95 -0.26
CA SER A 218 -0.74 -7.01 -1.19
C SER A 218 -1.92 -7.68 -1.90
N MET A 219 -3.02 -7.95 -1.20
CA MET A 219 -4.22 -8.55 -1.79
C MET A 219 -4.85 -7.62 -2.83
N PHE A 220 -4.97 -6.32 -2.54
CA PHE A 220 -5.47 -5.35 -3.53
C PHE A 220 -4.52 -5.25 -4.72
N LEU A 221 -3.21 -5.18 -4.50
CA LEU A 221 -2.22 -5.15 -5.59
C LEU A 221 -2.32 -6.39 -6.48
N SER A 222 -2.56 -7.57 -5.92
CA SER A 222 -2.73 -8.80 -6.71
C SER A 222 -3.91 -8.71 -7.70
N GLU A 223 -4.99 -8.03 -7.31
CA GLU A 223 -6.18 -7.86 -8.14
C GLU A 223 -6.04 -6.70 -9.15
N MET A 224 -5.22 -5.70 -8.85
CA MET A 224 -5.14 -4.44 -9.60
C MET A 224 -3.95 -4.36 -10.56
N LEU A 225 -2.85 -5.03 -10.25
CA LEU A 225 -1.65 -4.99 -11.08
C LEU A 225 -1.79 -5.93 -12.28
N PRO A 226 -1.22 -5.56 -13.44
CA PRO A 226 -1.19 -6.44 -14.60
C PRO A 226 -0.30 -7.67 -14.34
N PRO A 227 -0.82 -8.91 -14.42
CA PRO A 227 -0.02 -10.12 -14.16
C PRO A 227 1.20 -10.26 -15.08
N SER A 228 1.13 -9.68 -16.28
CA SER A 228 2.24 -9.66 -17.24
C SER A 228 3.42 -8.77 -16.83
N LYS A 229 3.26 -7.84 -15.87
CA LYS A 229 4.32 -6.93 -15.39
C LYS A 229 4.72 -7.17 -13.93
N CYS A 230 4.03 -8.07 -13.21
CA CYS A 230 4.37 -8.41 -11.83
C CYS A 230 4.68 -9.90 -11.71
N VAL A 231 5.83 -10.23 -11.13
CA VAL A 231 6.25 -11.64 -10.94
C VAL A 231 5.54 -12.28 -9.77
N GLY A 232 5.42 -11.54 -8.68
CA GLY A 232 4.79 -11.96 -7.44
C GLY A 232 4.88 -10.86 -6.40
N ILE A 233 4.13 -11.04 -5.31
CA ILE A 233 4.10 -10.11 -4.18
C ILE A 233 4.52 -10.88 -2.93
N LEU A 234 5.58 -10.40 -2.29
CA LEU A 234 6.19 -11.00 -1.11
C LEU A 234 5.71 -10.28 0.16
N LEU A 235 4.98 -10.99 1.02
CA LEU A 235 4.38 -10.48 2.25
C LEU A 235 5.29 -10.73 3.45
N ALA A 236 6.09 -9.75 3.86
CA ALA A 236 7.05 -9.90 4.95
C ALA A 236 6.49 -9.41 6.30
N ASP A 237 6.29 -10.31 7.24
CA ASP A 237 5.90 -9.98 8.63
C ASP A 237 6.35 -11.07 9.60
N LYS A 238 6.71 -10.69 10.83
CA LYS A 238 7.08 -11.67 11.88
C LYS A 238 5.90 -12.50 12.36
N GLY A 239 4.68 -12.01 12.16
CA GLY A 239 3.44 -12.63 12.59
C GLY A 239 3.02 -13.83 11.75
N TRP A 240 3.57 -14.00 10.55
CA TRP A 240 3.28 -15.17 9.72
C TRP A 240 3.86 -16.46 10.34
N PRO A 241 3.22 -17.63 10.14
CA PRO A 241 3.82 -18.92 10.46
C PRO A 241 4.97 -19.25 9.49
N LEU A 242 5.90 -20.12 9.89
CA LEU A 242 6.81 -20.75 8.93
C LEU A 242 6.05 -21.81 8.13
N LYS A 243 6.49 -22.05 6.90
CA LYS A 243 5.90 -23.08 6.04
C LYS A 243 6.02 -24.44 6.71
N GLY A 244 4.90 -25.14 6.85
CA GLY A 244 4.83 -26.46 7.49
C GLY A 244 4.80 -26.46 9.02
N GLU A 245 4.88 -25.28 9.67
CA GLU A 245 4.69 -25.19 11.12
C GLU A 245 3.21 -25.12 11.52
N GLU A 246 2.91 -25.62 12.70
CA GLU A 246 1.61 -25.45 13.34
C GLU A 246 1.30 -23.96 13.57
N ILE A 247 0.07 -23.55 13.23
CA ILE A 247 -0.38 -22.17 13.38
C ILE A 247 -0.73 -21.92 14.86
N LYS A 248 0.07 -21.08 15.52
CA LYS A 248 -0.14 -20.66 16.92
C LYS A 248 -1.12 -19.50 17.00
N GLN A 249 -1.74 -19.30 18.18
CA GLN A 249 -2.75 -18.25 18.41
C GLN A 249 -2.27 -16.81 18.08
N HIS A 250 -0.98 -16.53 18.26
CA HIS A 250 -0.41 -15.21 17.98
C HIS A 250 0.02 -15.04 16.51
N HIS A 251 -0.04 -16.10 15.70
CA HIS A 251 0.24 -16.02 14.28
C HIS A 251 -0.93 -15.38 13.53
N ILE A 252 -0.59 -14.71 12.43
CA ILE A 252 -1.53 -14.29 11.42
C ILE A 252 -1.95 -15.53 10.65
N SER A 253 -3.26 -15.77 10.54
CA SER A 253 -3.77 -16.91 9.78
C SER A 253 -3.35 -16.79 8.31
N PRO A 254 -2.65 -17.78 7.72
CA PRO A 254 -2.31 -17.78 6.31
C PRO A 254 -3.49 -18.18 5.41
N ALA A 255 -4.66 -18.52 5.97
CA ALA A 255 -5.76 -19.14 5.25
C ALA A 255 -6.32 -18.29 4.09
N HIS A 256 -6.22 -16.95 4.15
CA HIS A 256 -6.68 -16.09 3.03
C HIS A 256 -5.64 -15.98 1.92
N ILE A 257 -4.41 -16.46 2.15
CA ILE A 257 -3.33 -16.48 1.16
C ILE A 257 -3.14 -17.90 0.62
N TYR A 258 -2.99 -18.89 1.51
CA TYR A 258 -2.68 -20.29 1.20
C TYR A 258 -3.79 -21.29 1.56
N GLY A 259 -4.97 -20.82 1.97
CA GLY A 259 -6.10 -21.73 2.17
C GLY A 259 -6.44 -22.47 0.87
N THR A 260 -7.12 -23.61 0.99
CA THR A 260 -7.62 -24.38 -0.16
C THR A 260 -8.29 -23.43 -1.16
N GLY A 261 -7.91 -23.48 -2.43
CA GLY A 261 -8.46 -22.63 -3.50
C GLY A 261 -8.11 -21.15 -3.42
N CYS A 262 -7.41 -20.68 -2.38
CA CYS A 262 -7.01 -19.28 -2.24
C CYS A 262 -5.73 -19.00 -3.03
N TYR A 263 -4.71 -19.85 -2.91
CA TYR A 263 -3.39 -19.56 -3.51
C TYR A 263 -3.48 -19.43 -5.04
N GLU A 264 -4.20 -20.34 -5.69
CA GLU A 264 -4.36 -20.38 -7.14
C GLU A 264 -5.38 -19.35 -7.65
N SER A 265 -6.17 -18.72 -6.77
CA SER A 265 -7.19 -17.74 -7.18
C SER A 265 -6.72 -16.30 -7.16
N TRP A 266 -5.51 -16.02 -6.66
CA TRP A 266 -4.90 -14.70 -6.73
C TRP A 266 -4.34 -14.44 -8.13
N PRO A 267 -4.71 -13.33 -8.81
CA PRO A 267 -4.23 -13.06 -10.18
C PRO A 267 -2.71 -12.90 -10.26
N ILE A 268 -2.10 -12.37 -9.20
CA ILE A 268 -0.65 -12.37 -8.99
C ILE A 268 -0.33 -13.19 -7.73
N PRO A 269 0.62 -14.14 -7.78
CA PRO A 269 0.98 -14.95 -6.64
C PRO A 269 1.36 -14.13 -5.40
N LEU A 270 0.82 -14.53 -4.26
CA LEU A 270 1.08 -13.95 -2.95
C LEU A 270 1.91 -14.94 -2.10
N ASP A 271 3.09 -14.52 -1.65
CA ASP A 271 3.99 -15.37 -0.87
C ASP A 271 4.30 -14.80 0.51
N ILE A 272 3.93 -15.52 1.57
CA ILE A 272 4.19 -15.07 2.96
C ILE A 272 5.61 -15.39 3.39
N TRP A 273 6.30 -14.39 3.95
CA TRP A 273 7.65 -14.50 4.47
C TRP A 273 7.65 -14.14 5.95
N ARG A 274 7.80 -15.15 6.82
CA ARG A 274 8.03 -14.90 8.25
C ARG A 274 9.42 -14.30 8.45
N ARG A 275 9.48 -13.00 8.74
CA ARG A 275 10.73 -12.25 8.92
C ARG A 275 10.64 -11.30 10.11
N ASP A 276 11.60 -11.38 11.03
CA ASP A 276 11.77 -10.33 12.04
C ASP A 276 12.55 -9.17 11.44
N LEU A 277 11.82 -8.27 10.78
CA LEU A 277 12.37 -7.10 10.10
C LEU A 277 13.17 -6.16 11.01
N LYS A 278 13.08 -6.28 12.34
CA LYS A 278 13.91 -5.50 13.27
C LYS A 278 15.39 -5.92 13.24
N GLN A 279 15.65 -7.17 12.84
CA GLN A 279 16.97 -7.78 12.84
C GLN A 279 17.70 -7.47 11.54
N ILE A 280 18.84 -6.77 11.62
CA ILE A 280 19.66 -6.44 10.45
C ILE A 280 20.08 -7.67 9.64
N ARG A 281 20.31 -8.82 10.30
CA ARG A 281 20.65 -10.07 9.62
C ARG A 281 19.54 -10.56 8.69
N GLU A 282 18.28 -10.37 9.07
CA GLU A 282 17.12 -10.73 8.24
C GLU A 282 17.02 -9.78 7.06
N ILE A 283 17.25 -8.47 7.28
CA ILE A 283 17.29 -7.47 6.20
C ILE A 283 18.37 -7.82 5.17
N LYS A 284 19.59 -8.16 5.61
CA LYS A 284 20.67 -8.61 4.72
C LYS A 284 20.31 -9.88 3.95
N ALA A 285 19.59 -10.82 4.57
CA ALA A 285 19.14 -12.03 3.90
C ALA A 285 18.05 -11.76 2.85
N ILE A 286 17.11 -10.86 3.17
CA ILE A 286 16.09 -10.38 2.24
C ILE A 286 16.75 -9.67 1.05
N ALA A 287 17.70 -8.76 1.32
CA ALA A 287 18.42 -8.01 0.29
C ALA A 287 19.08 -8.94 -0.74
N ARG A 288 19.89 -9.92 -0.29
CA ARG A 288 20.55 -10.89 -1.19
C ARG A 288 19.56 -11.62 -2.09
N ARG A 289 18.45 -12.11 -1.52
CA ARG A 289 17.43 -12.85 -2.29
C ARG A 289 16.71 -11.96 -3.30
N LEU A 290 16.48 -10.70 -2.95
CA LEU A 290 15.84 -9.74 -3.86
C LEU A 290 16.79 -9.27 -4.96
N GLU A 291 18.08 -9.15 -4.67
CA GLU A 291 19.12 -8.86 -5.66
C GLU A 291 19.26 -10.01 -6.68
N GLU A 292 19.30 -11.26 -6.22
CA GLU A 292 19.27 -12.46 -7.09
C GLU A 292 18.04 -12.45 -8.02
N ARG A 293 16.88 -12.10 -7.47
CA ARG A 293 15.65 -11.96 -8.26
C ARG A 293 15.72 -10.77 -9.21
N ALA A 294 16.25 -9.63 -8.78
CA ALA A 294 16.35 -8.46 -9.63
C ALA A 294 17.13 -8.73 -10.92
N ASN A 295 18.17 -9.56 -10.81
CA ASN A 295 19.01 -9.98 -11.94
C ASN A 295 18.30 -10.93 -12.93
N THR A 296 17.23 -11.59 -12.53
CA THR A 296 16.56 -12.66 -13.33
C THR A 296 15.11 -12.35 -13.68
N GLU A 297 14.41 -11.67 -12.79
CA GLU A 297 12.97 -11.42 -12.81
C GLU A 297 12.63 -9.94 -13.01
N GLY A 298 13.63 -9.05 -12.92
CA GLY A 298 13.47 -7.59 -13.01
C GLY A 298 13.34 -6.91 -11.64
N PRO A 299 13.25 -5.56 -11.61
CA PRO A 299 13.49 -4.78 -10.40
C PRO A 299 12.49 -5.05 -9.28
N THR A 300 12.87 -4.62 -8.08
CA THR A 300 12.06 -4.72 -6.87
C THR A 300 11.33 -3.40 -6.57
N ILE A 301 10.09 -3.53 -6.12
CA ILE A 301 9.26 -2.46 -5.56
C ILE A 301 9.07 -2.72 -4.07
N ILE A 302 9.56 -1.84 -3.22
CA ILE A 302 9.49 -1.97 -1.75
C ILE A 302 8.37 -1.10 -1.21
N LEU A 303 7.41 -1.73 -0.54
CA LEU A 303 6.28 -1.05 0.10
C LEU A 303 6.33 -1.34 1.59
N GLY A 304 5.92 -0.38 2.41
CA GLY A 304 5.79 -0.62 3.84
C GLY A 304 4.88 0.38 4.52
N VAL A 305 3.76 -0.12 5.01
CA VAL A 305 2.78 0.65 5.80
C VAL A 305 2.86 0.17 7.25
N HIS A 306 2.53 1.05 8.19
CA HIS A 306 2.61 0.77 9.64
C HIS A 306 4.00 0.39 10.14
N LEU A 307 5.05 0.97 9.56
CA LEU A 307 6.43 0.72 9.98
C LEU A 307 6.68 1.34 11.36
N CYS A 308 6.55 0.50 12.39
CA CYS A 308 6.69 0.88 13.79
C CYS A 308 8.16 0.99 14.22
N GLY A 309 8.53 2.13 14.81
CA GLY A 309 9.84 2.32 15.42
C GLY A 309 10.96 2.07 14.41
N LEU A 310 11.89 1.16 14.75
CA LEU A 310 13.05 0.87 13.91
C LEU A 310 12.72 0.23 12.55
N LEU A 311 11.48 -0.23 12.32
CA LEU A 311 11.12 -0.89 11.05
C LEU A 311 11.30 0.01 9.82
N SER A 312 11.12 1.32 9.96
CA SER A 312 11.34 2.26 8.85
C SER A 312 12.83 2.47 8.54
N ILE A 313 13.71 2.49 9.54
CA ILE A 313 15.18 2.43 9.31
C ILE A 313 15.52 1.17 8.52
N ARG A 314 14.98 0.02 8.93
CA ARG A 314 15.26 -1.27 8.30
C ARG A 314 14.77 -1.35 6.85
N ALA A 315 13.65 -0.69 6.55
CA ALA A 315 13.15 -0.56 5.18
C ALA A 315 14.07 0.32 4.31
N VAL A 316 14.54 1.46 4.84
CA VAL A 316 15.50 2.33 4.12
C VAL A 316 16.85 1.63 3.92
N GLU A 317 17.34 0.90 4.93
CA GLU A 317 18.54 0.08 4.80
C GLU A 317 18.39 -0.98 3.70
N LEU A 318 17.24 -1.67 3.64
CA LEU A 318 16.97 -2.65 2.59
C LEU A 318 17.03 -2.01 1.19
N PHE A 319 16.37 -0.87 1.00
CA PHE A 319 16.39 -0.16 -0.28
C PHE A 319 17.80 0.29 -0.67
N ASN A 320 18.55 0.88 0.28
CA ASN A 320 19.92 1.31 0.04
C ASN A 320 20.85 0.12 -0.29
N MET A 321 20.65 -1.04 0.34
CA MET A 321 21.43 -2.26 0.08
C MET A 321 21.19 -2.83 -1.32
N LEU A 322 19.95 -2.80 -1.81
CA LEU A 322 19.64 -3.25 -3.18
C LEU A 322 20.24 -2.33 -4.24
N GLY A 323 20.40 -1.05 -3.90
CA GLY A 323 20.98 -0.06 -4.82
C GLY A 323 20.07 0.26 -6.01
N ARG A 324 20.61 1.06 -6.92
CA ARG A 324 19.84 1.67 -8.03
C ARG A 324 19.39 0.68 -9.09
N ASP A 325 20.11 -0.43 -9.24
CA ASP A 325 19.84 -1.41 -10.28
C ASP A 325 18.77 -2.42 -9.85
N ALA A 326 18.73 -2.81 -8.58
CA ALA A 326 17.79 -3.81 -8.08
C ALA A 326 16.50 -3.23 -7.48
N ALA A 327 16.51 -2.00 -6.94
CA ALA A 327 15.31 -1.37 -6.38
C ALA A 327 14.84 -0.20 -7.26
N ARG A 328 13.60 -0.28 -7.76
CA ARG A 328 13.01 0.76 -8.63
C ARG A 328 12.24 1.82 -7.85
N LEU A 329 11.45 1.39 -6.86
CA LEU A 329 10.61 2.25 -6.04
C LEU A 329 10.65 1.76 -4.60
N MET A 330 10.67 2.71 -3.67
CA MET A 330 10.28 2.50 -2.29
C MET A 330 9.20 3.50 -1.89
N VAL A 331 8.14 3.01 -1.23
CA VAL A 331 7.13 3.86 -0.61
C VAL A 331 6.90 3.42 0.82
N LEU A 332 7.18 4.31 1.77
CA LEU A 332 7.06 4.03 3.21
C LEU A 332 6.04 4.95 3.85
N LYS A 333 5.24 4.37 4.74
CA LYS A 333 4.44 5.11 5.73
C LYS A 333 4.88 4.73 7.15
N PRO A 334 5.85 5.46 7.73
CA PRO A 334 6.20 5.30 9.14
C PRO A 334 4.97 5.57 10.02
N CYS A 335 4.80 4.85 11.14
CA CYS A 335 3.65 5.10 12.03
C CYS A 335 4.02 5.25 13.50
N CYS A 336 5.17 4.77 13.96
CA CYS A 336 5.60 4.93 15.36
C CYS A 336 7.04 5.43 15.44
N LEU A 337 7.31 6.28 16.43
CA LEU A 337 8.66 6.67 16.80
C LEU A 337 9.45 5.48 17.36
N PRO A 338 10.79 5.50 17.28
CA PRO A 338 11.63 4.59 18.05
C PRO A 338 11.29 4.64 19.55
N PRO A 339 11.37 3.50 20.26
CA PRO A 339 11.14 3.49 21.70
C PRO A 339 12.16 4.37 22.43
N ALA A 340 11.80 4.87 23.62
CA ALA A 340 12.73 5.59 24.47
C ALA A 340 13.99 4.74 24.73
N PRO A 341 15.20 5.29 24.54
CA PRO A 341 16.43 4.56 24.79
C PRO A 341 16.54 4.22 26.28
N ASN A 342 17.08 3.05 26.59
CA ASN A 342 17.61 2.83 27.93
C ASN A 342 18.88 3.69 28.13
N ARG A 343 19.42 3.76 29.36
CA ARG A 343 20.60 4.58 29.68
C ARG A 343 21.82 4.31 28.78
N GLN A 344 22.00 3.05 28.36
CA GLN A 344 23.11 2.63 27.50
C GLN A 344 22.87 3.00 26.02
N GLU A 345 21.61 3.24 25.62
CA GLU A 345 21.22 3.60 24.25
C GLU A 345 21.05 5.11 24.06
N GLN A 346 21.16 5.92 25.12
CA GLN A 346 20.97 7.38 25.03
C GLN A 346 21.97 8.05 24.08
N GLU A 347 23.21 7.53 24.06
CA GLU A 347 24.29 8.01 23.20
C GLU A 347 24.31 7.32 21.83
N ARG A 348 23.34 6.45 21.55
CA ARG A 348 23.30 5.72 20.28
C ARG A 348 23.10 6.70 19.13
N VAL A 349 23.99 6.62 18.15
CA VAL A 349 23.85 7.28 16.85
C VAL A 349 23.36 6.25 15.83
N PHE A 350 22.38 6.65 15.03
CA PHE A 350 21.96 5.91 13.85
C PHE A 350 22.76 6.39 12.64
N GLU A 351 23.21 5.43 11.83
CA GLU A 351 23.82 5.65 10.53
C GLU A 351 22.87 5.07 9.47
N LEU A 352 22.41 5.91 8.55
CA LEU A 352 21.46 5.52 7.51
C LEU A 352 21.89 6.15 6.18
N GLY A 353 22.40 5.34 5.27
CA GLY A 353 23.04 5.86 4.05
C GLY A 353 24.23 6.76 4.40
N ASN A 354 24.21 7.98 3.89
CA ASN A 354 25.23 9.00 4.18
C ASN A 354 24.82 9.97 5.31
N HIS A 355 23.75 9.65 6.04
CA HIS A 355 23.20 10.51 7.08
C HIS A 355 23.35 9.87 8.46
N THR A 356 23.70 10.69 9.45
CA THR A 356 23.86 10.25 10.83
C THR A 356 23.04 11.12 11.76
N PHE A 357 22.43 10.52 12.79
CA PHE A 357 21.66 11.27 13.77
C PHE A 357 21.55 10.52 15.11
N PRO A 358 21.54 11.24 16.24
CA PRO A 358 21.40 10.61 17.54
C PRO A 358 19.98 10.09 17.78
N MET A 359 19.86 9.00 18.53
CA MET A 359 18.58 8.41 18.90
C MET A 359 17.70 9.35 19.72
N SER A 360 18.30 10.24 20.50
CA SER A 360 17.62 11.25 21.32
C SER A 360 16.73 12.22 20.51
N ASP A 361 17.09 12.50 19.26
CA ASP A 361 16.33 13.40 18.39
C ASP A 361 14.92 12.86 18.12
N VAL A 362 14.84 11.54 17.95
CA VAL A 362 13.64 10.88 17.39
C VAL A 362 12.95 9.96 18.38
N ALA A 363 13.64 9.51 19.44
CA ALA A 363 13.03 8.68 20.47
C ALA A 363 11.96 9.47 21.23
N GLY A 364 10.77 8.91 21.32
CA GLY A 364 9.68 9.46 22.13
C GLY A 364 9.66 8.85 23.53
N GLU A 365 9.31 9.63 24.55
CA GLU A 365 8.93 9.14 25.88
C GLU A 365 7.61 8.35 25.82
N GLY A 366 7.66 7.17 25.21
CA GLY A 366 6.50 6.28 25.14
C GLY A 366 5.33 6.83 24.33
N GLY A 367 4.32 5.98 24.17
CA GLY A 367 3.31 6.14 23.14
C GLY A 367 3.19 4.88 22.32
N ARG A 368 2.33 3.97 22.75
CA ARG A 368 2.00 2.78 21.95
C ARG A 368 0.50 2.60 21.89
N TRP A 369 0.05 2.08 20.76
CA TRP A 369 -1.28 1.52 20.67
C TRP A 369 -1.32 0.22 21.48
N LYS A 370 -2.17 0.18 22.50
CA LYS A 370 -2.50 -1.04 23.24
C LYS A 370 -4.01 -1.23 23.18
N LYS A 371 -4.46 -2.30 22.51
CA LYS A 371 -5.89 -2.60 22.31
C LYS A 371 -6.67 -1.41 21.71
N ASN A 372 -6.13 -0.80 20.64
CA ASN A 372 -6.69 0.38 20.00
C ASN A 372 -6.88 1.57 20.97
N VAL A 373 -6.09 1.66 22.03
CA VAL A 373 -6.02 2.84 22.90
C VAL A 373 -4.60 3.34 22.90
N TRP A 374 -4.44 4.64 22.69
CA TRP A 374 -3.14 5.27 22.77
C TRP A 374 -2.71 5.33 24.23
N VAL A 375 -1.56 4.75 24.55
CA VAL A 375 -0.96 4.77 25.88
C VAL A 375 0.37 5.50 25.80
N GLY A 376 0.41 6.73 26.30
CA GLY A 376 1.59 7.60 26.31
C GLY A 376 1.22 9.08 26.43
N PRO A 377 2.19 10.00 26.28
CA PRO A 377 1.94 11.43 26.29
C PRO A 377 0.92 11.84 25.20
N PRO A 378 0.26 13.01 25.34
CA PRO A 378 -0.64 13.52 24.31
C PRO A 378 0.04 13.45 22.94
N ARG A 379 -0.67 12.87 21.95
CA ARG A 379 -0.09 12.66 20.61
C ARG A 379 0.40 13.96 19.98
N THR A 380 -0.21 15.10 20.33
CA THR A 380 0.19 16.45 19.90
C THR A 380 1.64 16.76 20.22
N HIS A 381 2.15 16.29 21.36
CA HIS A 381 3.54 16.50 21.77
C HIS A 381 4.52 15.71 20.89
N LEU A 382 4.06 14.63 20.26
CA LEU A 382 4.89 13.80 19.39
C LEU A 382 4.94 14.31 17.95
N ARG A 383 4.14 15.32 17.58
CA ARG A 383 4.08 15.83 16.19
C ARG A 383 5.45 16.29 15.70
N ALA A 384 6.13 17.14 16.46
CA ALA A 384 7.44 17.67 16.09
C ALA A 384 8.47 16.54 15.94
N LYS A 385 8.56 15.64 16.94
CA LYS A 385 9.43 14.46 16.88
C LYS A 385 9.14 13.56 15.69
N PHE A 386 7.88 13.40 15.30
CA PHE A 386 7.50 12.61 14.13
C PHE A 386 7.91 13.29 12.81
N GLY A 387 7.80 14.61 12.74
CA GLY A 387 8.35 15.39 11.62
C GLY A 387 9.86 15.19 11.50
N THR A 388 10.59 15.40 12.60
CA THR A 388 12.04 15.16 12.67
C THR A 388 12.40 13.72 12.28
N TRP A 389 11.64 12.72 12.76
CA TRP A 389 11.85 11.33 12.38
C TRP A 389 11.74 11.10 10.87
N CYS A 390 10.71 11.66 10.23
CA CYS A 390 10.56 11.57 8.78
C CYS A 390 11.70 12.30 8.05
N ASP A 391 12.18 13.43 8.57
CA ASP A 391 13.34 14.16 8.01
C ASP A 391 14.62 13.34 8.05
N HIS A 392 14.89 12.64 9.16
CA HIS A 392 16.05 11.76 9.26
C HIS A 392 15.95 10.56 8.32
N LEU A 393 14.76 9.95 8.22
CA LEU A 393 14.54 8.86 7.28
C LEU A 393 14.78 9.32 5.84
N GLU A 394 14.18 10.44 5.43
CA GLU A 394 14.33 11.00 4.08
C GLU A 394 15.79 11.29 3.73
N LYS A 395 16.53 11.95 4.63
CA LYS A 395 17.96 12.26 4.44
C LYS A 395 18.84 11.01 4.36
N GLY A 396 18.40 9.89 4.95
CA GLY A 396 19.13 8.63 4.91
C GLY A 396 18.86 7.76 3.68
N ILE A 397 17.90 8.14 2.83
CA ILE A 397 17.60 7.44 1.58
C ILE A 397 18.67 7.76 0.54
N VAL A 398 19.18 6.72 -0.14
CA VAL A 398 20.10 6.87 -1.28
C VAL A 398 19.35 6.50 -2.56
N ALA A 399 18.78 7.51 -3.24
CA ALA A 399 17.99 7.35 -4.47
C ALA A 399 18.31 8.43 -5.51
N ASP A 400 17.77 8.29 -6.72
CA ASP A 400 17.84 9.33 -7.76
C ASP A 400 16.82 10.45 -7.53
N ASP A 401 15.60 10.08 -7.15
CA ASP A 401 14.51 11.00 -6.81
C ASP A 401 13.94 10.63 -5.45
N ILE A 402 13.82 11.62 -4.57
CA ILE A 402 13.26 11.49 -3.22
C ILE A 402 12.19 12.56 -3.07
N SER A 403 10.99 12.14 -2.68
CA SER A 403 9.88 13.05 -2.43
C SER A 403 9.06 12.63 -1.21
N ARG A 404 8.31 13.58 -0.67
CA ARG A 404 7.46 13.41 0.50
C ARG A 404 6.05 13.90 0.19
N ALA A 405 5.04 13.14 0.60
CA ALA A 405 3.66 13.60 0.65
C ALA A 405 3.15 13.61 2.09
N THR A 406 2.19 14.50 2.38
CA THR A 406 1.48 14.53 3.66
C THR A 406 -0.02 14.46 3.39
N GLU A 407 -0.63 13.33 3.75
CA GLU A 407 -2.06 13.07 3.51
C GLU A 407 -2.83 13.09 4.84
N ASN A 408 -3.88 13.90 4.92
CA ASN A 408 -4.64 14.11 6.16
C ASN A 408 -5.56 12.91 6.52
N LEU A 409 -4.96 11.77 6.84
CA LEU A 409 -5.70 10.58 7.28
C LEU A 409 -6.18 10.68 8.72
N GLN A 410 -5.34 11.24 9.59
CA GLN A 410 -5.62 11.35 11.02
C GLN A 410 -5.82 12.81 11.41
N THR A 411 -7.00 13.36 11.15
CA THR A 411 -7.38 14.72 11.59
C THR A 411 -7.58 14.82 13.10
N GLY A 412 -7.93 13.71 13.76
CA GLY A 412 -8.14 13.60 15.20
C GLY A 412 -6.97 12.92 15.92
N GLY A 413 -6.03 13.74 16.42
CA GLY A 413 -5.03 13.30 17.38
C GLY A 413 -3.89 12.44 16.84
N GLY A 414 -3.67 12.34 15.53
CA GLY A 414 -2.55 11.58 14.96
C GLY A 414 -1.77 12.34 13.91
N PHE A 415 -0.45 12.23 13.95
CA PHE A 415 0.46 12.98 13.05
C PHE A 415 1.17 12.07 12.04
N GLN A 416 0.63 10.86 11.86
CA GLN A 416 1.19 9.78 11.02
C GLN A 416 0.67 9.90 9.58
N ASN A 417 0.83 11.08 9.01
CA ASN A 417 0.27 11.47 7.72
C ASN A 417 1.34 11.52 6.62
N VAL A 418 2.60 11.25 6.97
CA VAL A 418 3.74 11.39 6.05
C VAL A 418 3.99 10.08 5.29
N TYR A 419 4.19 10.23 3.99
CA TYR A 419 4.63 9.19 3.07
C TYR A 419 5.97 9.60 2.48
N LEU A 420 6.93 8.67 2.47
CA LEU A 420 8.24 8.85 1.86
C LEU A 420 8.29 8.04 0.57
N PHE A 421 8.67 8.68 -0.52
CA PHE A 421 8.83 8.08 -1.84
C PHE A 421 10.29 8.18 -2.26
N ALA A 422 10.83 7.09 -2.77
CA ALA A 422 12.17 7.03 -3.34
C ALA A 422 12.14 6.28 -4.67
N ARG A 423 12.73 6.84 -5.70
CA ARG A 423 12.76 6.26 -7.06
C ARG A 423 14.20 6.21 -7.56
N ASN A 424 14.53 5.12 -8.24
CA ASN A 424 15.75 5.00 -9.03
C ASN A 424 15.40 4.94 -10.50
N ASN A 425 16.12 5.71 -11.31
CA ASN A 425 15.92 5.78 -12.74
C ASN A 425 16.42 4.49 -13.38
N ASN A 426 15.72 4.05 -14.43
CA ASN A 426 16.21 2.94 -15.23
C ASN A 426 17.42 3.42 -16.05
N LYS A 427 18.60 2.85 -15.85
CA LYS A 427 19.81 3.23 -16.61
C LYS A 427 19.59 3.15 -18.13
N GLU A 428 18.81 2.17 -18.59
CA GLU A 428 18.47 2.03 -20.02
C GLU A 428 17.61 3.19 -20.55
N ALA A 429 16.68 3.72 -19.74
CA ALA A 429 15.88 4.88 -20.13
C ALA A 429 16.70 6.17 -20.10
N ALA A 430 17.66 6.30 -19.18
CA ALA A 430 18.56 7.45 -19.12
C ALA A 430 19.52 7.50 -20.32
N VAL A 431 20.00 6.33 -20.79
CA VAL A 431 20.82 6.24 -22.01
C VAL A 431 19.96 6.51 -23.25
N ALA A 432 18.74 5.96 -23.33
CA ALA A 432 17.84 6.20 -24.46
C ALA A 432 17.29 7.64 -24.54
N ALA A 433 17.23 8.37 -23.42
CA ALA A 433 16.86 9.79 -23.40
C ALA A 433 18.04 10.74 -23.66
N ALA A 434 19.27 10.23 -23.54
CA ALA A 434 20.50 10.98 -23.81
C ALA A 434 21.01 10.81 -25.25
N VAL A 435 20.43 9.86 -26.00
CA VAL A 435 20.61 9.62 -27.44
C VAL A 435 19.41 10.23 -28.17
#